data_AF-A0AAJ1ZT64-F1
#
_entry.id   AF-A0AAJ1ZT64-F1
#
_cell.length_a   1.000
_cell.length_b   1.000
_cell.length_c   1.000
_cell.angle_alpha   90.00
_cell.angle_beta   90.00
_cell.angle_gamma   90.00
#
_symmetry.space_group_name_H-M   'P 1'
#
loop_
_entity.id
_entity.type
_entity.pdbx_description
1 polymer ?
#
loop_
_entity_poly.entity_id
_entity_poly.type
_entity_poly.pdbx_seq_one_letter_code
_entity_poly.pdbx_strand_id
1 'polypeptide(L)'
;MKRIHPGAVVAALALTGALGGCAHGPTMTYLPSGDTGFAINCSGGDASTSWAACYKQAGGVCGAYGYDVVSKDNDNGATSGGTVAGIFGANIKNRSMVIRCKQ
;
A
#
# COMPACT_ATOMS: atom_id res chain seq x y z
N MET A 1 -9.49 -47.94 9.51
CA MET A 1 -8.20 -47.33 9.11
C MET A 1 -8.39 -46.60 7.78
N LYS A 2 -8.72 -45.31 7.81
CA LYS A 2 -9.05 -44.50 6.63
C LYS A 2 -7.75 -44.18 5.90
N ARG A 3 -7.52 -44.76 4.72
CA ARG A 3 -6.30 -44.50 3.93
C ARG A 3 -6.34 -43.05 3.44
N ILE A 4 -5.56 -42.18 4.08
CA ILE A 4 -5.34 -40.81 3.65
C ILE A 4 -4.55 -40.87 2.33
N HIS A 5 -5.17 -40.42 1.24
CA HIS A 5 -4.55 -40.44 -0.08
C HIS A 5 -3.60 -39.23 -0.21
N PRO A 6 -2.31 -39.44 -0.48
CA PRO A 6 -1.32 -38.36 -0.51
C PRO A 6 -1.62 -37.28 -1.57
N GLY A 7 -2.35 -37.64 -2.63
CA GLY A 7 -2.78 -36.69 -3.67
C GLY A 7 -3.81 -35.65 -3.20
N ALA A 8 -4.63 -35.96 -2.20
CA ALA A 8 -5.64 -35.02 -1.70
C ALA A 8 -5.03 -33.89 -0.86
N VAL A 9 -3.92 -34.15 -0.19
CA VAL A 9 -3.21 -33.17 0.65
C VAL A 9 -2.48 -32.14 -0.21
N VAL A 10 -1.91 -32.56 -1.35
CA VAL A 10 -1.20 -31.68 -2.28
C VAL A 10 -2.16 -30.73 -3.01
N ALA A 11 -3.35 -31.20 -3.36
CA ALA A 11 -4.36 -30.36 -3.99
C ALA A 11 -4.92 -29.28 -3.05
N ALA A 12 -5.06 -29.57 -1.76
CA ALA A 12 -5.59 -28.61 -0.77
C ALA A 12 -4.62 -27.45 -0.46
N LEU A 13 -3.30 -27.68 -0.54
CA LEU A 13 -2.30 -26.61 -0.34
C LEU A 13 -2.19 -25.65 -1.54
N ALA A 14 -2.59 -26.06 -2.74
CA ALA A 14 -2.46 -25.20 -3.93
C ALA A 14 -3.52 -24.08 -3.98
N LEU A 15 -4.69 -24.25 -3.36
CA LEU A 15 -5.78 -23.27 -3.42
C LEU A 15 -5.63 -22.10 -2.42
N THR A 16 -4.72 -22.16 -1.46
CA THR A 16 -4.54 -21.10 -0.44
C THR A 16 -3.54 -20.01 -0.84
N GLY A 17 -2.82 -20.17 -1.96
CA GLY A 17 -1.77 -19.23 -2.40
C GLY A 17 -2.25 -18.00 -3.19
N ALA A 18 -3.54 -17.88 -3.52
CA ALA A 18 -4.05 -16.87 -4.45
C ALA A 18 -4.68 -15.63 -3.79
N LEU A 19 -4.41 -15.38 -2.51
CA LEU A 19 -4.70 -14.07 -1.90
C LEU A 19 -3.59 -13.08 -2.31
N GLY A 20 -3.51 -12.81 -3.61
CA GLY A 20 -2.71 -11.70 -4.13
C GLY A 20 -3.28 -10.41 -3.56
N GLY A 21 -2.60 -9.83 -2.57
CA GLY A 21 -2.98 -8.55 -2.00
C GLY A 21 -3.10 -7.50 -3.10
N CYS A 22 -4.13 -6.66 -3.05
CA CYS A 22 -4.27 -5.51 -3.92
C CYS A 22 -2.96 -4.71 -3.89
N ALA A 23 -2.19 -4.76 -4.98
CA ALA A 23 -0.91 -4.09 -5.07
C ALA A 23 -1.15 -2.57 -5.18
N HIS A 24 -1.18 -1.89 -4.03
CA HIS A 24 -1.18 -0.43 -3.97
C HIS A 24 0.24 0.06 -4.30
N GLY A 25 0.56 0.09 -5.58
CA GLY A 25 1.85 0.51 -6.10
C GLY A 25 1.98 2.03 -6.30
N PRO A 26 3.21 2.52 -6.53
CA PRO A 26 3.45 3.90 -6.94
C PRO A 26 2.84 4.19 -8.31
N THR A 27 2.12 5.31 -8.42
CA THR A 27 1.44 5.77 -9.64
C THR A 27 2.10 7.05 -10.15
N MET A 28 2.50 7.09 -11.42
CA MET A 28 3.09 8.30 -12.03
C MET A 28 2.05 9.43 -12.10
N THR A 29 2.47 10.67 -11.83
CA THR A 29 1.68 11.88 -11.92
C THR A 29 2.53 13.07 -12.37
N TYR A 30 1.90 14.22 -12.63
CA TYR A 30 2.57 15.46 -12.97
C TYR A 30 2.40 16.49 -11.85
N LEU A 31 3.52 17.09 -11.45
CA LEU A 31 3.56 18.11 -10.40
C LEU A 31 3.15 19.48 -10.97
N PRO A 32 2.70 20.44 -10.13
CA PRO A 32 2.42 21.80 -10.57
C PRO A 32 3.63 22.54 -11.18
N SER A 33 4.85 22.08 -10.90
CA SER A 33 6.08 22.57 -11.53
C SER A 33 6.26 22.07 -12.98
N GLY A 34 5.45 21.13 -13.45
CA GLY A 34 5.62 20.44 -14.74
C GLY A 34 6.48 19.19 -14.67
N ASP A 35 7.14 18.93 -13.53
CA ASP A 35 7.97 17.73 -13.33
C ASP A 35 7.13 16.45 -13.20
N THR A 36 7.72 15.31 -13.53
CA THR A 36 7.14 14.00 -13.23
C THR A 36 7.31 13.67 -11.75
N GLY A 37 6.23 13.24 -11.11
CA GLY A 37 6.22 12.71 -9.74
C GLY A 37 5.56 11.34 -9.66
N PHE A 38 5.57 10.75 -8.46
CA PHE A 38 4.88 9.50 -8.17
C PHE A 38 4.01 9.66 -6.92
N ALA A 39 2.72 9.37 -7.06
CA ALA A 39 1.78 9.24 -5.97
C ALA A 39 1.85 7.82 -5.40
N ILE A 40 2.06 7.71 -4.11
CA ILE A 40 2.27 6.46 -3.39
C ILE A 40 1.19 6.37 -2.32
N ASN A 41 0.37 5.32 -2.39
CA ASN A 41 -0.61 5.01 -1.37
C ASN A 41 -0.10 3.82 -0.54
N CYS A 42 0.21 4.02 0.74
CA CYS A 42 0.66 2.98 1.65
C CYS A 42 -0.38 2.67 2.75
N SER A 43 -1.67 2.86 2.43
CA SER A 43 -2.78 2.54 3.31
C SER A 43 -2.91 1.03 3.53
N GLY A 44 -3.23 0.62 4.76
CA GLY A 44 -3.59 -0.78 5.06
C GLY A 44 -2.45 -1.78 5.28
N GLY A 45 -1.17 -1.37 5.24
CA GLY A 45 -0.03 -2.19 5.65
C GLY A 45 0.47 -1.85 7.05
N ASP A 46 0.77 -2.86 7.89
CA ASP A 46 1.42 -2.80 9.21
C ASP A 46 1.49 -1.40 9.84
N ALA A 47 0.36 -1.00 10.45
CA ALA A 47 0.13 0.36 10.96
C ALA A 47 1.12 0.82 12.06
N SER A 48 2.00 -0.06 12.55
CA SER A 48 3.04 0.25 13.53
C SER A 48 4.28 0.95 12.93
N THR A 49 4.48 0.97 11.60
CA THR A 49 5.64 1.59 10.90
C THR A 49 5.22 2.67 9.89
N SER A 50 4.33 3.56 10.30
CA SER A 50 3.42 4.43 9.52
C SER A 50 3.82 4.98 8.14
N TRP A 51 5.11 5.19 7.86
CA TRP A 51 5.61 5.72 6.58
C TRP A 51 6.68 4.85 5.92
N ALA A 52 7.19 3.81 6.59
CA ALA A 52 8.30 3.02 6.07
C ALA A 52 7.95 2.29 4.77
N ALA A 53 6.71 1.80 4.63
CA ALA A 53 6.24 1.19 3.39
C ALA A 53 6.29 2.20 2.22
N CYS A 54 5.77 3.41 2.45
CA CYS A 54 5.84 4.51 1.48
C CYS A 54 7.30 4.83 1.11
N TYR A 55 8.21 4.93 2.09
CA TYR A 55 9.63 5.20 1.83
C TYR A 55 10.33 4.07 1.08
N LYS A 56 10.00 2.80 1.37
CA LYS A 56 10.53 1.66 0.61
C LYS A 56 10.05 1.67 -0.84
N GLN A 57 8.78 2.00 -1.08
CA GLN A 57 8.24 2.13 -2.44
C GLN A 57 8.90 3.30 -3.20
N ALA A 58 9.07 4.45 -2.54
CA ALA A 58 9.77 5.60 -3.13
C ALA A 58 11.23 5.28 -3.48
N GLY A 59 11.94 4.60 -2.58
CA GLY A 59 13.29 4.10 -2.85
C GLY A 59 13.32 3.08 -3.99
N GLY A 60 12.29 2.24 -4.12
CA GLY A 60 12.16 1.29 -5.22
C GLY A 60 11.98 1.96 -6.58
N VAL A 61 11.22 3.06 -6.65
CA VAL A 61 10.96 3.77 -7.91
C VAL A 61 12.13 4.66 -8.33
N CYS A 62 12.71 5.42 -7.39
CA CYS A 62 13.78 6.37 -7.71
C CYS A 62 15.19 5.77 -7.57
N GLY A 63 15.33 4.59 -6.96
CA GLY A 63 16.61 3.91 -6.80
C GLY A 63 17.67 4.74 -6.10
N ALA A 64 18.92 4.62 -6.55
CA ALA A 64 20.08 5.29 -5.97
C ALA A 64 20.10 6.82 -6.18
N TYR A 65 19.31 7.34 -7.12
CA TYR A 65 19.18 8.80 -7.32
C TYR A 65 18.52 9.49 -6.11
N GLY A 66 17.75 8.73 -5.32
CA GLY A 66 16.96 9.27 -4.23
C GLY A 66 15.77 10.09 -4.73
N TYR A 67 15.04 10.65 -3.78
CA TYR A 67 13.78 11.36 -4.03
C TYR A 67 13.58 12.50 -3.05
N ASP A 68 12.78 13.49 -3.46
CA ASP A 68 12.19 14.49 -2.58
C ASP A 68 10.73 14.15 -2.34
N VAL A 69 10.28 14.35 -1.10
CA VAL A 69 8.86 14.23 -0.76
C VAL A 69 8.20 15.58 -0.99
N VAL A 70 7.29 15.64 -1.95
CA VAL A 70 6.60 16.87 -2.36
C VAL A 70 5.36 17.12 -1.51
N SER A 71 4.59 16.06 -1.25
CA SER A 71 3.40 16.13 -0.41
C SER A 71 3.26 14.86 0.41
N LYS A 72 2.71 14.98 1.62
CA LYS A 72 2.36 13.86 2.49
C LYS A 72 0.97 14.11 3.06
N ASP A 73 0.07 13.19 2.78
CA ASP A 73 -1.25 13.15 3.36
C ASP A 73 -1.25 12.11 4.49
N ASN A 74 -1.52 12.58 5.71
CA ASN A 74 -1.74 11.72 6.87
C ASN A 74 -3.23 11.60 7.14
N ASP A 75 -3.67 10.48 7.71
CA ASP A 75 -4.93 10.43 8.45
C ASP A 75 -4.88 11.28 9.70
N ASN A 76 -5.15 12.57 9.54
CA ASN A 76 -6.03 13.19 10.51
C ASN A 76 -7.42 12.72 10.10
N GLY A 77 -7.80 11.55 10.63
CA GLY A 77 -8.95 10.76 10.21
C GLY A 77 -10.08 11.64 9.71
N ALA A 78 -10.42 11.48 8.43
CA ALA A 78 -11.56 12.15 7.86
C ALA A 78 -12.78 11.75 8.68
N THR A 79 -13.22 12.64 9.56
CA THR A 79 -14.60 12.76 10.03
C THR A 79 -15.55 13.10 8.87
N SER A 80 -15.06 13.11 7.61
CA SER A 80 -15.84 13.16 6.39
C SER A 80 -16.32 11.74 6.03
N GLY A 81 -17.23 11.23 6.84
CA GLY A 81 -17.77 9.89 6.69
C GLY A 81 -18.94 9.69 7.64
N GLY A 82 -19.94 10.56 7.56
CA GLY A 82 -21.19 10.49 8.33
C GLY A 82 -22.09 9.31 7.93
N THR A 83 -21.51 8.13 7.72
CA THR A 83 -22.22 6.89 7.42
C THR A 83 -21.99 5.87 8.54
N VAL A 84 -22.97 4.99 8.75
CA VAL A 84 -22.98 3.99 9.82
C VAL A 84 -21.74 3.07 9.81
N ALA A 85 -21.02 3.00 8.68
CA ALA A 85 -19.76 2.30 8.51
C ALA A 85 -18.58 2.92 9.29
N GLY A 86 -18.65 4.21 9.66
CA GLY A 86 -17.64 4.87 10.48
C GLY A 86 -17.65 4.44 11.96
N ILE A 87 -18.78 3.90 12.45
CA ILE A 87 -18.93 3.42 13.84
C ILE A 87 -18.36 2.00 14.01
N PHE A 88 -18.33 1.20 12.92
CA PHE A 88 -17.75 -0.14 12.91
C PHE A 88 -16.26 -0.18 12.55
N GLY A 89 -15.56 0.95 12.72
CA GLY A 89 -14.15 0.94 13.08
C GLY A 89 -13.21 0.25 12.10
N ALA A 90 -13.38 0.47 10.79
CA ALA A 90 -12.23 0.34 9.90
C ALA A 90 -11.30 1.51 10.22
N ASN A 91 -10.35 1.31 11.13
CA ASN A 91 -9.23 2.20 11.39
C ASN A 91 -8.29 2.21 10.16
N ILE A 92 -8.83 2.54 8.98
CA ILE A 92 -8.05 2.66 7.76
C ILE A 92 -7.26 3.93 7.93
N LYS A 93 -5.99 3.77 8.28
CA LYS A 93 -5.02 4.84 8.13
C LYS A 93 -4.73 4.96 6.63
N ASN A 94 -5.53 5.78 5.94
CA ASN A 94 -5.26 6.34 4.63
C ASN A 94 -4.02 7.28 4.60
N ARG A 95 -2.83 6.71 4.36
CA ARG A 95 -1.57 7.45 4.21
C ARG A 95 -1.10 7.42 2.77
N SER A 96 -0.87 8.59 2.20
CA SER A 96 -0.32 8.74 0.85
C SER A 96 0.75 9.82 0.79
N MET A 97 1.72 9.67 -0.10
CA MET A 97 2.68 10.73 -0.39
C MET A 97 2.91 10.87 -1.88
N VAL A 98 3.29 12.08 -2.30
CA VAL A 98 3.78 12.36 -3.64
C VAL A 98 5.27 12.64 -3.55
N ILE A 99 6.06 11.96 -4.37
CA ILE A 99 7.51 12.17 -4.48
C ILE A 99 7.92 12.64 -5.87
N ARG A 100 9.09 13.24 -5.96
CA ARG A 100 9.80 13.53 -7.21
C ARG A 100 11.19 12.90 -7.13
N CYS A 101 11.60 12.14 -8.15
CA CYS A 101 12.97 11.61 -8.20
C CYS A 101 13.96 12.74 -8.47
N LYS A 102 15.15 12.68 -7.84
CA LYS A 102 16.11 13.78 -7.86
C LYS A 102 16.91 13.96 -9.16
N GLN A 103 16.89 12.95 -10.04
CA GLN A 103 17.62 12.85 -11.32
C GLN A 103 18.83 13.78 -11.46
#